data_AF-A0A9X2YHF1-F1
#
_entry.id   AF-A0A9X2YHF1-F1
#
_cell.length_a   1.000
_cell.length_b   1.000
_cell.length_c   1.000
_cell.angle_alpha   90.00
_cell.angle_beta   90.00
_cell.angle_gamma   90.00
#
_symmetry.space_group_name_H-M   'P 1'
#
loop_
_entity.id
_entity.type
_entity.pdbx_description
1 polymer ?
#
loop_
_entity_poly.entity_id
_entity_poly.type
_entity_poly.pdbx_seq_one_letter_code
_entity_poly.pdbx_strand_id
1 'polypeptide(L)' 'MAGNTSTPGTSVASRLLRMVAAFDEWHRTLTLSELAGRASLPMATAHR' A
#
# COMPACT_ATOMS: atom_id res chain seq x y z
N MET A 1 -1.58 3.14 19.91
CA MET A 1 -1.28 4.26 19.00
C MET A 1 -0.94 3.73 17.62
N ALA A 2 -1.88 3.86 16.67
CA ALA A 2 -1.62 3.76 15.24
C ALA A 2 -2.27 5.01 14.63
N GLY A 3 -1.46 5.88 14.03
CA GLY A 3 -1.92 7.16 13.50
C GLY A 3 -3.05 6.97 12.48
N ASN A 4 -4.14 7.72 12.69
CA ASN A 4 -5.27 7.87 11.78
C ASN A 4 -6.16 6.63 11.53
N THR A 5 -6.66 6.01 12.61
CA THR A 5 -7.60 4.87 12.59
C THR A 5 -9.08 5.30 12.55
N SER A 6 -9.42 6.36 11.81
CA SER A 6 -10.83 6.78 11.65
C SER A 6 -11.67 5.78 10.84
N THR A 7 -11.05 4.79 10.21
CA THR A 7 -11.72 3.70 9.49
C THR A 7 -11.30 2.34 10.06
N PRO A 8 -12.25 1.52 10.56
CA PRO A 8 -11.99 0.13 10.91
C PRO A 8 -11.36 -0.60 9.72
N GLY A 9 -10.21 -1.25 9.92
CA GLY A 9 -9.49 -1.97 8.86
C GLY A 9 -8.31 -1.23 8.21
N THR A 10 -8.13 0.07 8.47
CA THR A 10 -7.00 0.86 7.95
C THR A 10 -5.80 0.83 8.90
N SER A 11 -5.33 -0.38 9.23
CA SER A 11 -4.10 -0.56 10.00
C SER A 11 -2.87 -0.43 9.11
N VAL A 12 -1.70 -0.22 9.71
CA VAL A 12 -0.43 -0.27 8.97
C VAL A 12 -0.22 -1.66 8.36
N ALA A 13 -0.58 -2.71 9.09
CA ALA A 13 -0.45 -4.09 8.61
C ALA A 13 -1.33 -4.36 7.38
N SER A 14 -2.58 -3.89 7.33
CA SER A 14 -3.42 -4.08 6.15
C SER A 14 -2.89 -3.34 4.92
N ARG A 15 -2.31 -2.14 5.10
CA ARG A 15 -1.60 -1.42 4.03
C ARG A 15 -0.37 -2.17 3.53
N LEU A 16 0.44 -2.71 4.44
CA LEU A 16 1.60 -3.51 4.09
C LEU A 16 1.19 -4.74 3.25
N LEU A 17 0.16 -5.47 3.67
CA LEU A 17 -0.34 -6.63 2.93
C LEU A 17 -0.85 -6.25 1.54
N ARG A 18 -1.53 -5.11 1.39
CA ARG A 18 -1.94 -4.58 0.06
C ARG A 18 -0.75 -4.24 -0.84
N MET A 19 0.33 -3.68 -0.27
CA MET A 19 1.55 -3.41 -1.03
C MET A 19 2.22 -4.70 -1.49
N VAL A 20 2.34 -5.71 -0.62
CA VAL A 20 2.92 -7.01 -0.98
C VAL A 20 2.09 -7.71 -2.05
N ALA A 21 0.75 -7.69 -1.91
CA ALA A 21 -0.16 -8.27 -2.89
C ALA A 21 -0.18 -7.53 -4.24
N ALA A 22 0.40 -6.33 -4.34
CA ALA A 22 0.50 -5.60 -5.60
C ALA A 22 1.56 -6.19 -6.54
N PHE A 23 2.51 -6.97 -6.03
CA PHE A 23 3.50 -7.67 -6.84
C PHE A 23 2.97 -9.02 -7.30
N ASP A 24 3.20 -9.36 -8.56
CA ASP A 24 2.83 -10.66 -9.14
C ASP A 24 3.91 -11.13 -10.14
N GLU A 25 3.68 -12.26 -10.80
CA GLU A 25 4.63 -12.87 -11.73
C GLU A 25 5.01 -11.99 -12.92
N TRP A 26 4.11 -11.10 -13.34
CA TRP A 26 4.34 -10.14 -14.42
C TRP A 26 4.87 -8.80 -13.91
N HIS A 27 4.64 -8.48 -12.64
CA HIS A 27 5.03 -7.21 -12.00
C HIS A 27 6.11 -7.40 -10.94
N ARG A 28 7.28 -7.93 -11.32
CA ARG A 28 8.41 -8.13 -10.40
C ARG A 28 9.09 -6.84 -9.95
N THR A 29 8.99 -5.79 -10.76
CA THR A 29 9.49 -4.46 -10.44
C THR A 29 8.37 -3.47 -10.69
N LEU A 30 8.11 -2.61 -9.71
CA LEU A 30 7.12 -1.55 -9.81
C LEU A 30 7.81 -0.24 -9.44
N THR A 31 7.52 0.81 -10.20
CA THR A 31 7.76 2.17 -9.75
C THR A 31 6.87 2.51 -8.57
N LEU A 32 7.25 3.51 -7.79
CA LEU A 32 6.48 3.93 -6.62
C LEU A 32 5.04 4.35 -6.98
N SER A 33 4.85 4.98 -8.14
CA SER A 33 3.51 5.38 -8.63
C SER A 33 2.64 4.18 -9.02
N GLU A 34 3.22 3.16 -9.66
CA GLU A 34 2.49 1.93 -9.99
C GLU A 34 2.11 1.15 -8.74
N LEU A 35 3.02 1.05 -7.77
CA LEU A 35 2.74 0.42 -6.48
C LEU A 35 1.60 1.15 -5.75
N ALA A 36 1.63 2.49 -5.71
CA ALA A 36 0.59 3.30 -5.08
C ALA A 36 -0.78 3.08 -5.75
N GLY A 37 -0.82 3.05 -7.08
CA GLY A 37 -2.04 2.77 -7.84
C GLY A 37 -2.60 1.37 -7.56
N ARG A 38 -1.75 0.34 -7.67
CA ARG A 38 -2.13 -1.07 -7.47
C ARG A 38 -2.54 -1.38 -6.04
N ALA A 39 -1.88 -0.77 -5.06
CA ALA A 39 -2.26 -0.88 -3.65
C ALA A 39 -3.44 0.03 -3.28
N SER A 40 -3.94 0.86 -4.20
CA SER A 40 -4.89 1.98 -3.99
C SER A 40 -4.60 2.77 -2.71
N LEU A 41 -3.38 3.30 -2.66
CA LEU A 41 -2.88 4.15 -1.61
C LEU A 41 -2.49 5.52 -2.18
N PRO A 42 -2.64 6.61 -1.40
CA PRO A 42 -2.03 7.88 -1.76
C PRO A 42 -0.52 7.74 -1.92
N MET A 43 0.08 8.44 -2.89
CA MET A 43 1.52 8.39 -3.19
C MET A 43 2.39 8.65 -1.95
N ALA A 44 2.04 9.66 -1.15
CA ALA A 44 2.75 9.98 0.09
C ALA A 44 2.66 8.86 1.15
N THR A 45 1.56 8.10 1.16
CA THR A 45 1.39 6.94 2.04
C THR A 45 2.17 5.72 1.53
N ALA A 46 2.30 5.56 0.21
CA ALA A 46 3.12 4.49 -0.37
C ALA A 46 4.63 4.74 -0.20
N HIS A 47 5.06 6.00 -0.16
CA HIS A 47 6.47 6.38 -0.03
C HIS A 47 7.06 6.23 1.39
N ARG A 48 6.22 6.44 2.41
CA ARG A 48 6.62 6.57 3.82
C ARG A 48 6.94 5.23 4.48
#